data_AF-A0A6B3HJH8-F1
#
_entry.id   AF-A0A6B3HJH8-F1
#
_cell.length_a   1.000
_cell.length_b   1.000
_cell.length_c   1.000
_cell.angle_alpha   90.00
_cell.angle_beta   90.00
_cell.angle_gamma   90.00
#
_symmetry.space_group_name_H-M   'P 1'
#
loop_
_entity.id
_entity.type
_entity.pdbx_description
1 polymer ?
#
loop_
_entity_poly.entity_id
_entity_poly.type
_entity_poly.pdbx_seq_one_letter_code
_entity_poly.pdbx_strand_id
1 'polypeptide(L)'
;NDDQKQVRDWLHGFAADVIRPAASEWDEREETPWPVIQEAAKVGIYSLDFYAQQFFDPTGLGIPMAMEELFWGDAGIALSIVGTGLAAVGVLANGT
;
A
#
# COMPACT_ATOMS: atom_id res chain seq x y z
N ASN A 1 -2.86 -15.43 10.62
CA ASN A 1 -3.24 -15.36 12.05
C ASN A 1 -4.25 -14.21 12.20
N ASP A 2 -4.69 -13.87 13.42
CA ASP A 2 -5.70 -12.81 13.58
C ASP A 2 -5.14 -11.39 13.35
N ASP A 3 -3.84 -11.17 13.58
CA ASP A 3 -3.18 -9.89 13.28
C ASP A 3 -3.17 -9.62 11.76
N GLN A 4 -2.81 -10.64 10.97
CA GLN A 4 -2.85 -10.57 9.51
C GLN A 4 -4.25 -10.29 8.97
N LYS A 5 -5.30 -10.89 9.57
CA LYS A 5 -6.68 -10.61 9.17
C LYS A 5 -7.05 -9.16 9.47
N GLN A 6 -6.63 -8.64 10.62
CA GLN A 6 -6.87 -7.23 10.97
C GLN A 6 -6.16 -6.28 9.99
N VAL A 7 -4.89 -6.54 9.64
CA VAL A 7 -4.16 -5.75 8.64
C VAL A 7 -4.86 -5.83 7.28
N ARG A 8 -5.24 -7.03 6.83
CA ARG A 8 -5.99 -7.23 5.59
C ARG A 8 -7.29 -6.43 5.59
N ASP A 9 -8.12 -6.59 6.61
CA ASP A 9 -9.44 -5.96 6.67
C ASP A 9 -9.34 -4.44 6.75
N TRP A 10 -8.30 -3.92 7.43
CA TRP A 10 -8.00 -2.50 7.47
C TRP A 10 -7.57 -1.95 6.10
N LEU A 11 -6.67 -2.64 5.40
CA LEU A 11 -6.23 -2.25 4.06
C LEU A 11 -7.36 -2.37 3.04
N HIS A 12 -8.19 -3.41 3.14
CA HIS A 12 -9.38 -3.58 2.30
C HIS A 12 -10.37 -2.44 2.51
N GLY A 13 -10.58 -2.02 3.76
CA GLY A 13 -11.41 -0.84 4.07
C GLY A 13 -10.88 0.43 3.40
N PHE A 14 -9.57 0.69 3.51
CA PHE A 14 -8.96 1.82 2.81
C PHE A 14 -9.10 1.73 1.29
N ALA A 15 -8.90 0.54 0.71
CA ALA A 15 -9.05 0.32 -0.71
C ALA A 15 -10.49 0.53 -1.19
N ALA A 16 -11.48 0.03 -0.45
CA ALA A 16 -12.90 0.17 -0.78
C ALA A 16 -13.43 1.60 -0.60
N ASP A 17 -13.00 2.29 0.46
CA ASP A 17 -13.55 3.60 0.83
C ASP A 17 -12.80 4.77 0.19
N VAL A 18 -11.52 4.60 -0.16
CA VAL A 18 -10.65 5.69 -0.65
C VAL A 18 -10.14 5.44 -2.07
N ILE A 19 -9.56 4.27 -2.35
CA ILE A 19 -8.91 4.00 -3.64
C ILE A 19 -9.95 3.76 -4.73
N ARG A 20 -10.82 2.77 -4.54
CA ARG A 20 -11.80 2.30 -5.54
C ARG A 20 -12.74 3.41 -6.02
N PRO A 21 -13.30 4.28 -5.15
CA PRO A 21 -14.20 5.33 -5.60
C PRO A 21 -13.50 6.41 -6.43
N ALA A 22 -12.19 6.61 -6.20
CA ALA A 22 -11.40 7.61 -6.90
C ALA A 22 -10.79 7.07 -8.23
N ALA A 23 -10.80 5.76 -8.44
CA ALA A 23 -10.09 5.08 -9.52
C ALA A 23 -10.42 5.65 -10.92
N SER A 24 -11.71 5.72 -11.29
CA SER A 24 -12.11 6.18 -12.62
C SER A 24 -11.79 7.66 -12.86
N GLU A 25 -11.94 8.51 -11.84
CA GLU A 25 -11.63 9.93 -11.97
C GLU A 25 -10.13 10.15 -12.20
N TRP A 26 -9.28 9.44 -11.46
CA TRP A 26 -7.83 9.57 -11.61
C TRP A 26 -7.30 8.92 -12.88
N ASP A 27 -7.93 7.83 -13.35
CA ASP A 27 -7.65 7.24 -14.66
C ASP A 27 -7.93 8.24 -15.79
N GLU A 28 -9.10 8.89 -15.78
CA GLU A 28 -9.47 9.89 -16.79
C GLU A 28 -8.60 11.15 -16.75
N ARG A 29 -8.15 11.56 -15.55
CA ARG A 29 -7.32 12.76 -15.36
C ARG A 29 -5.87 12.56 -15.78
N GLU A 30 -5.36 11.33 -15.76
CA GLU A 30 -3.94 11.00 -15.98
C GLU A 30 -2.96 11.81 -15.10
N GLU A 31 -3.41 12.19 -13.90
CA GLU A 31 -2.64 13.00 -12.95
C GLU A 31 -2.19 12.17 -11.73
N THR A 32 -1.12 12.62 -11.06
CA THR A 32 -0.71 12.00 -9.79
C THR A 32 -1.78 12.20 -8.71
N PRO A 33 -2.26 11.13 -8.05
CA PRO A 33 -3.34 11.20 -7.06
C PRO A 33 -2.85 11.68 -5.69
N TRP A 34 -2.28 12.89 -5.63
CA TRP A 34 -1.71 13.49 -4.40
C TRP A 34 -2.63 13.42 -3.18
N PRO A 35 -3.95 13.71 -3.28
CA PRO A 35 -4.83 13.61 -2.13
C PRO A 35 -4.89 12.18 -1.56
N VAL A 36 -4.95 11.17 -2.41
CA VAL A 36 -5.01 9.76 -1.98
C VAL A 36 -3.69 9.32 -1.33
N ILE A 37 -2.55 9.72 -1.91
CA ILE A 37 -1.23 9.46 -1.33
C ILE A 37 -1.12 10.10 0.07
N GLN A 38 -1.59 11.34 0.22
CA GLN A 38 -1.58 12.03 1.51
C GLN A 38 -2.49 11.35 2.55
N GLU A 39 -3.66 10.85 2.16
CA GLU A 39 -4.52 10.07 3.06
C GLU A 39 -3.84 8.77 3.48
N ALA A 40 -3.27 8.02 2.54
CA ALA A 40 -2.49 6.80 2.84
C ALA A 40 -1.33 7.08 3.81
N ALA A 41 -0.70 8.27 3.70
CA ALA A 41 0.38 8.70 4.58
C ALA A 41 -0.11 8.93 6.01
N LYS A 42 -1.25 9.62 6.16
CA LYS A 42 -1.86 9.93 7.47
C LYS A 42 -2.23 8.67 8.24
N VAL A 43 -2.71 7.65 7.54
CA VAL A 43 -3.08 6.36 8.16
C VAL A 43 -1.89 5.40 8.31
N GLY A 44 -0.73 5.72 7.73
CA GLY A 44 0.51 4.98 7.94
C GLY A 44 0.71 3.75 7.05
N ILE A 45 -0.07 3.59 5.98
CA ILE A 45 -0.10 2.41 5.08
C ILE A 45 1.24 2.14 4.37
N TYR A 46 2.13 3.13 4.28
CA TYR A 46 3.47 2.96 3.70
C TYR A 46 4.57 3.55 4.60
N SER A 47 4.30 3.63 5.90
CA SER A 47 5.30 4.03 6.89
C SER A 47 6.41 2.98 7.04
N LEU A 48 7.57 3.40 7.57
CA LEU A 48 8.66 2.47 7.88
C LEU A 48 8.23 1.40 8.89
N ASP A 49 7.43 1.78 9.89
CA ASP A 49 6.92 0.84 10.90
C ASP A 49 5.99 -0.21 10.28
N PHE A 50 5.11 0.22 9.37
CA PHE A 50 4.24 -0.69 8.65
C PHE A 50 5.06 -1.72 7.85
N TYR A 51 6.02 -1.26 7.06
CA TYR A 51 6.88 -2.15 6.28
C TYR A 51 7.72 -3.08 7.17
N ALA A 52 8.25 -2.59 8.29
CA ALA A 52 8.98 -3.44 9.23
C ALA A 52 8.10 -4.56 9.79
N GLN A 53 6.88 -4.24 10.22
CA GLN A 53 5.92 -5.25 10.72
C GLN A 53 5.59 -6.30 9.65
N GLN A 54 5.34 -5.88 8.41
CA GLN A 54 5.02 -6.81 7.33
C GLN A 54 6.23 -7.64 6.88
N PHE A 55 7.43 -7.08 6.95
CA PHE A 55 8.68 -7.75 6.59
C PHE A 55 9.07 -8.82 7.61
N PHE A 56 8.86 -8.56 8.91
CA PHE A 56 9.15 -9.50 9.99
C PHE A 56 8.01 -10.49 10.28
N ASP A 57 6.93 -10.49 9.51
CA ASP A 57 5.89 -11.51 9.60
C ASP A 57 6.49 -12.91 9.34
N PRO A 58 6.42 -13.85 10.30
CA PRO A 58 7.10 -15.15 10.19
C PRO A 58 6.54 -16.03 9.08
N THR A 59 5.37 -15.71 8.53
CA THR A 59 4.80 -16.45 7.41
C THR A 59 5.26 -15.94 6.04
N GLY A 60 5.82 -14.72 5.98
CA GLY A 60 6.20 -14.05 4.74
C GLY A 60 5.01 -13.54 3.90
N LEU A 61 3.78 -13.60 4.43
CA LEU A 61 2.56 -13.18 3.72
C LEU A 61 2.22 -11.71 3.93
N GLY A 62 2.80 -11.04 4.93
CA GLY A 62 2.49 -9.64 5.26
C GLY A 62 2.56 -8.69 4.06
N ILE A 63 3.70 -8.65 3.36
CA ILE A 63 3.87 -7.78 2.19
C ILE A 63 2.95 -8.18 1.03
N PRO A 64 2.91 -9.45 0.56
CA PRO A 64 2.02 -9.86 -0.54
C PRO A 64 0.54 -9.55 -0.28
N MET A 65 0.04 -9.84 0.92
CA MET A 65 -1.34 -9.57 1.31
C MET A 65 -1.64 -8.07 1.35
N ALA A 66 -0.73 -7.26 1.88
CA ALA A 66 -0.90 -5.82 1.90
C ALA A 66 -0.99 -5.23 0.47
N MET A 67 -0.15 -5.73 -0.43
CA MET A 67 -0.18 -5.32 -1.84
C MET A 67 -1.50 -5.78 -2.50
N GLU A 68 -1.93 -7.02 -2.29
CA GLU A 68 -3.18 -7.54 -2.87
C GLU A 68 -4.38 -6.64 -2.52
N GLU A 69 -4.53 -6.23 -1.27
CA GLU A 69 -5.66 -5.39 -0.85
C GLU A 69 -5.61 -3.97 -1.43
N LEU A 70 -4.43 -3.35 -1.50
CA LEU A 70 -4.29 -2.02 -2.11
C LEU A 70 -4.55 -2.06 -3.61
N PHE A 71 -3.99 -3.05 -4.32
CA PHE A 71 -4.15 -3.21 -5.77
C PHE A 71 -5.54 -3.69 -6.17
N TRP A 72 -6.28 -4.33 -5.27
CA TRP A 72 -7.71 -4.61 -5.48
C TRP A 72 -8.52 -3.32 -5.68
N GLY A 73 -8.15 -2.23 -4.99
CA GLY A 73 -8.76 -0.92 -5.17
C GLY A 73 -8.54 -0.39 -6.59
N ASP A 74 -7.29 -0.08 -6.92
CA ASP A 74 -6.84 0.34 -8.25
C ASP A 74 -5.31 0.17 -8.36
N ALA A 75 -4.83 -0.34 -9.49
CA ALA A 75 -3.42 -0.63 -9.68
C ALA A 75 -2.55 0.64 -9.84
N GLY A 76 -3.06 1.69 -10.49
CA GLY A 76 -2.31 2.92 -10.72
C GLY A 76 -2.13 3.74 -9.45
N ILE A 77 -3.21 3.90 -8.68
CA ILE A 77 -3.20 4.57 -7.38
C ILE A 77 -2.37 3.76 -6.37
N ALA A 78 -2.55 2.42 -6.31
CA ALA A 78 -1.76 1.59 -5.41
C ALA A 78 -0.26 1.70 -5.73
N LEU A 79 0.12 1.65 -7.01
CA LEU A 79 1.51 1.84 -7.42
C LEU A 79 2.05 3.23 -7.06
N SER A 80 1.22 4.26 -7.09
CA SER A 80 1.61 5.61 -6.64
C SER A 80 1.89 5.68 -5.13
N ILE A 81 1.25 4.82 -4.32
CA ILE A 81 1.47 4.71 -2.88
C ILE A 81 2.73 3.87 -2.58
N VAL A 82 2.87 2.70 -3.20
CA VAL A 82 3.87 1.69 -2.81
C VAL A 82 5.06 1.57 -3.76
N GLY A 83 5.02 2.20 -4.93
CA GLY A 83 6.00 1.99 -6.01
C GLY A 83 7.43 2.37 -5.63
N THR A 84 7.61 3.33 -4.73
CA THR A 84 8.92 3.70 -4.17
C THR A 84 9.57 2.55 -3.41
N GLY A 85 8.79 1.58 -2.92
CA GLY A 85 9.26 0.35 -2.28
C GLY A 85 10.20 -0.46 -3.17
N LEU A 86 10.01 -0.46 -4.49
CA LEU A 86 10.88 -1.19 -5.43
C LEU A 86 12.32 -0.66 -5.41
N ALA A 87 12.48 0.67 -5.40
CA ALA A 87 13.79 1.30 -5.29
C ALA A 87 14.36 1.15 -3.87
N ALA A 88 13.50 1.28 -2.85
CA ALA A 88 13.89 1.15 -1.45
C ALA A 88 14.46 -0.23 -1.12
N VAL A 89 13.88 -1.31 -1.66
CA VAL A 89 14.41 -2.68 -1.49
C VAL A 89 15.79 -2.83 -2.11
N GLY A 90 16.06 -2.20 -3.25
CA GLY A 90 17.40 -2.18 -3.86
C GLY A 90 18.45 -1.55 -2.95
N VAL A 91 18.10 -0.43 -2.31
CA VAL A 91 18.95 0.24 -1.31
C VAL A 91 19.09 -0.61 -0.04
N LEU A 92 18.02 -1.21 0.46
CA LEU A 92 18.08 -2.07 1.64
C LEU A 92 19.00 -3.28 1.42
N ALA A 93 18.96 -3.89 0.23
CA ALA A 93 19.71 -5.10 -0.08
C ALA A 93 21.20 -4.84 -0.40
N ASN A 94 21.55 -3.65 -0.91
CA ASN A 94 22.89 -3.37 -1.45
C ASN A 94 23.50 -2.04 -0.97
N GLY A 95 22.80 -1.29 -0.14
CA GLY A 95 23.27 -0.02 0.41
C GLY A 95 24.41 -0.21 1.41
N THR A 96 25.26 0.82 1.51
CA THR A 96 26.43 0.88 2.41
C THR A 96 26.07 1.42 3.78
#